data_AF-A0A812VEY0-F1
#
_entry.id   AF-A0A812VEY0-F1
#
_cell.length_a   1.000
_cell.length_b   1.000
_cell.length_c   1.000
_cell.angle_alpha   90.00
_cell.angle_beta   90.00
_cell.angle_gamma   90.00
#
_symmetry.space_group_name_H-M   'P 1'
#
loop_
_entity.id
_entity.type
_entity.pdbx_description
1 polymer ?
#
loop_
_entity_poly.entity_id
_entity_poly.type
_entity_poly.pdbx_seq_one_letter_code
_entity_poly.pdbx_strand_id
1 'polypeptide(L)'
;MAISMAEVAKHNSKTDCWVVVAGDVLNVTSFLSEHPGGELAIITFAGKDATEEFNMIHPPDVISKYAPDSIIGKLGAGGAAPAAPAAPAPAPVAAAPAASAAAPLLDHHGKNWSKSEQNREMRMKGEGRIPGWIGAIFYMVLGFLKEILFTIVPQKNVSFTSDRLGLTRSAMFLFIFIIIHAVGNLHVFLGPDDFNGYGYFYVRLYWTGFGFQANIVEEYILLAALLHVVVALKRTWDISINYTLNSGKMNLALSGISLLTFMMIHLYQFRFGDTKPWKLCPPPYLLNLDTLLHLRLNLFWVDTPGCESVYVRDIYRMEFEIFQSLGWVLFYMSAVIIFSTHMCLGWQKAVPAPHLEIPKKYHSRAVHMGYVFTLFISMIYISFPLYCHLVTMSSGSLSTEPAEP
;
A
#
# COMPACT_ATOMS: atom_id res chain seq x y z
N MET A 1 -15.56 -41.30 -21.55
CA MET A 1 -16.77 -41.69 -20.78
C MET A 1 -17.46 -40.43 -20.30
N ALA A 2 -18.79 -40.41 -20.30
CA ALA A 2 -19.57 -39.26 -19.80
C ALA A 2 -19.85 -39.43 -18.30
N ILE A 3 -19.44 -38.48 -17.48
CA ILE A 3 -19.58 -38.49 -16.02
C ILE A 3 -20.53 -37.35 -15.62
N SER A 4 -21.51 -37.59 -14.76
CA SER A 4 -22.46 -36.54 -14.34
C SER A 4 -21.89 -35.68 -13.21
N MET A 5 -22.39 -34.43 -13.06
CA MET A 5 -22.03 -33.60 -11.90
C MET A 5 -22.40 -34.25 -10.56
N ALA A 6 -23.49 -35.03 -10.53
CA ALA A 6 -23.90 -35.76 -9.33
C ALA A 6 -22.90 -36.86 -8.94
N GLU A 7 -22.21 -37.45 -9.91
CA GLU A 7 -21.12 -38.38 -9.64
C GLU A 7 -19.88 -37.64 -9.15
N VAL A 8 -19.48 -36.57 -9.84
CA VAL A 8 -18.33 -35.73 -9.43
C VAL A 8 -18.49 -35.25 -7.99
N ALA A 9 -19.69 -34.81 -7.59
CA ALA A 9 -19.97 -34.30 -6.25
C ALA A 9 -19.71 -35.30 -5.09
N LYS A 10 -19.63 -36.61 -5.38
CA LYS A 10 -19.29 -37.64 -4.39
C LYS A 10 -17.80 -37.64 -4.04
N HIS A 11 -16.95 -37.16 -4.94
CA HIS A 11 -15.49 -37.16 -4.82
C HIS A 11 -14.99 -35.80 -4.32
N ASN A 12 -15.31 -35.49 -3.06
CA ASN A 12 -15.14 -34.16 -2.46
C ASN A 12 -14.15 -34.10 -1.28
N SER A 13 -13.24 -35.08 -1.16
CA SER A 13 -12.34 -35.22 -0.01
C SER A 13 -10.87 -35.29 -0.43
N LYS A 14 -9.93 -35.08 0.49
CA LYS A 14 -8.49 -35.17 0.20
C LYS A 14 -8.05 -36.55 -0.33
N THR A 15 -8.68 -37.62 0.14
CA THR A 15 -8.39 -39.00 -0.27
C THR A 15 -9.16 -39.43 -1.51
N ASP A 16 -10.09 -38.60 -1.98
CA ASP A 16 -10.93 -38.86 -3.14
C ASP A 16 -11.47 -37.53 -3.69
N CYS A 17 -10.69 -36.91 -4.59
CA CYS A 17 -10.87 -35.53 -5.03
C CYS A 17 -10.99 -35.44 -6.55
N TRP A 18 -12.19 -35.13 -7.05
CA TRP A 18 -12.42 -34.85 -8.46
C TRP A 18 -12.84 -33.40 -8.68
N VAL A 19 -12.48 -32.83 -9.83
CA VAL A 19 -12.88 -31.47 -10.24
C VAL A 19 -13.26 -31.44 -11.71
N VAL A 20 -14.05 -30.46 -12.12
CA VAL A 20 -14.35 -30.22 -13.55
C VAL A 20 -13.64 -28.96 -14.01
N VAL A 21 -12.95 -29.04 -15.15
CA VAL A 21 -12.33 -27.88 -15.82
C VAL A 21 -12.59 -27.98 -17.31
N ALA A 22 -13.20 -26.93 -17.89
CA ALA A 22 -13.52 -26.86 -19.31
C ALA A 22 -14.30 -28.09 -19.84
N GLY A 23 -15.15 -28.67 -18.99
CA GLY A 23 -15.92 -29.87 -19.29
C GLY A 23 -15.15 -31.20 -19.21
N ASP A 24 -13.87 -31.19 -18.84
CA ASP A 24 -13.11 -32.38 -18.46
C ASP A 24 -13.27 -32.68 -16.98
N VAL A 25 -13.55 -33.94 -16.65
CA VAL A 25 -13.58 -34.43 -15.27
C VAL A 25 -12.21 -34.98 -14.94
N LEU A 26 -11.59 -34.43 -13.89
CA LEU A 26 -10.25 -34.75 -13.46
C LEU A 26 -10.25 -35.44 -12.10
N ASN A 27 -9.63 -36.61 -12.00
CA ASN A 27 -9.24 -37.19 -10.71
C ASN A 27 -7.85 -36.65 -10.34
N VAL A 28 -7.84 -35.73 -9.38
CA VAL A 28 -6.65 -35.00 -8.95
C VAL A 28 -6.10 -35.51 -7.62
N THR A 29 -6.65 -36.58 -7.06
CA THR A 29 -6.30 -37.15 -5.75
C THR A 29 -4.78 -37.34 -5.58
N SER A 30 -4.12 -37.98 -6.55
CA SER A 30 -2.67 -38.21 -6.51
C SER A 30 -1.85 -36.97 -6.86
N PHE A 31 -2.45 -36.01 -7.56
CA PHE A 31 -1.79 -34.77 -7.98
C PHE A 31 -1.83 -33.68 -6.89
N LEU A 32 -2.71 -33.81 -5.88
CA LEU A 32 -2.88 -32.81 -4.83
C LEU A 32 -1.54 -32.39 -4.21
N SER A 33 -0.69 -33.35 -3.83
CA SER A 33 0.61 -33.09 -3.19
C SER A 33 1.66 -32.48 -4.12
N GLU A 34 1.47 -32.61 -5.43
CA GLU A 34 2.36 -32.11 -6.48
C GLU A 34 1.93 -30.74 -7.01
N HIS A 35 0.72 -30.27 -6.66
CA HIS A 35 0.18 -29.01 -7.13
C HIS A 35 1.01 -27.81 -6.62
N PRO A 36 1.61 -26.99 -7.52
CA PRO A 36 2.46 -25.86 -7.13
C PRO A 36 1.75 -24.78 -6.30
N GLY A 37 0.42 -24.67 -6.43
CA GLY A 37 -0.43 -23.78 -5.63
C GLY A 37 -0.82 -24.35 -4.25
N GLY A 38 -0.38 -25.57 -3.93
CA GLY A 38 -0.74 -26.32 -2.73
C GLY A 38 -2.05 -27.09 -2.85
N GLU A 39 -2.18 -28.16 -2.05
CA GLU A 39 -3.35 -29.08 -2.05
C GLU A 39 -4.68 -28.34 -1.84
N LEU A 40 -4.70 -27.36 -0.93
CA LEU A 40 -5.91 -26.62 -0.54
C LEU A 40 -6.55 -25.83 -1.69
N ALA A 41 -5.74 -25.40 -2.67
CA ALA A 41 -6.24 -24.66 -3.82
C ALA A 41 -7.18 -25.52 -4.68
N ILE A 42 -6.92 -26.83 -4.75
CA ILE A 42 -7.77 -27.79 -5.48
C ILE A 42 -8.89 -28.31 -4.59
N ILE A 43 -8.59 -28.64 -3.32
CA ILE A 43 -9.58 -29.20 -2.37
C ILE A 43 -10.81 -28.28 -2.18
N THR A 44 -10.64 -26.97 -2.28
CA THR A 44 -11.76 -26.00 -2.20
C THR A 44 -12.85 -26.25 -3.26
N PHE A 45 -12.45 -26.84 -4.38
CA PHE A 45 -13.31 -27.18 -5.51
C PHE A 45 -13.55 -28.68 -5.66
N ALA A 46 -13.17 -29.49 -4.67
CA ALA A 46 -13.42 -30.93 -4.69
C ALA A 46 -14.92 -31.20 -4.85
N GLY A 47 -15.26 -32.01 -5.86
CA GLY A 47 -16.63 -32.33 -6.26
C GLY A 47 -17.36 -31.24 -7.05
N LYS A 48 -16.67 -30.20 -7.54
CA LYS A 48 -17.27 -29.03 -8.21
C LYS A 48 -16.65 -28.74 -9.57
N ASP A 49 -17.33 -27.87 -10.32
CA ASP A 49 -16.75 -27.22 -11.50
C ASP A 49 -15.89 -26.04 -11.05
N ALA A 50 -14.63 -26.03 -11.50
CA ALA A 50 -13.60 -25.07 -11.18
C ALA A 50 -13.14 -24.31 -12.43
N THR A 51 -13.89 -24.37 -13.55
CA THR A 51 -13.46 -23.84 -14.85
C THR A 51 -13.14 -22.34 -14.78
N GLU A 52 -14.00 -21.55 -14.12
CA GLU A 52 -13.80 -20.10 -14.01
C GLU A 52 -12.56 -19.77 -13.19
N GLU A 53 -12.40 -20.38 -12.02
CA GLU A 53 -11.27 -20.15 -11.14
C GLU A 53 -9.96 -20.67 -11.71
N PHE A 54 -10.00 -21.80 -12.42
CA PHE A 54 -8.85 -22.35 -13.12
C PHE A 54 -8.37 -21.38 -14.20
N ASN A 55 -9.27 -20.88 -15.05
CA ASN A 55 -8.94 -20.00 -16.17
C ASN A 55 -8.46 -18.60 -15.76
N MET A 56 -8.76 -18.16 -14.54
CA MET A 56 -8.23 -16.89 -14.01
C MET A 56 -6.72 -16.93 -13.72
N ILE A 57 -6.16 -18.11 -13.52
CA ILE A 57 -4.80 -18.27 -12.97
C ILE A 57 -3.92 -19.15 -13.87
N HIS A 58 -4.53 -20.03 -14.67
CA HIS A 58 -3.82 -21.00 -15.50
C HIS A 58 -4.16 -20.83 -16.98
N PRO A 59 -3.16 -20.88 -17.88
CA PRO A 59 -3.43 -20.95 -19.30
C PRO A 59 -4.11 -22.30 -19.68
N PRO A 60 -4.87 -22.34 -20.79
CA PRO A 60 -5.70 -23.50 -21.13
C PRO A 60 -4.95 -24.82 -21.37
N ASP A 61 -3.65 -24.77 -21.67
CA ASP A 61 -2.82 -25.92 -22.01
C ASP A 61 -2.17 -26.62 -20.79
N VAL A 62 -2.29 -26.04 -19.58
CA VAL A 62 -1.61 -26.53 -18.37
C VAL A 62 -1.98 -27.98 -18.04
N ILE A 63 -3.27 -28.33 -18.11
CA ILE A 63 -3.73 -29.69 -17.79
C ILE A 63 -3.09 -30.71 -18.73
N SER A 64 -3.11 -30.44 -20.04
CA SER A 64 -2.53 -31.33 -21.05
C SER A 64 -1.03 -31.54 -20.89
N LYS A 65 -0.32 -30.55 -20.32
CA LYS A 65 1.13 -30.56 -20.18
C LYS A 65 1.62 -31.18 -18.89
N TYR A 66 0.88 -31.00 -17.79
CA TYR A 66 1.35 -31.35 -16.45
C TYR A 66 0.53 -32.44 -15.76
N ALA A 67 -0.73 -32.65 -16.15
CA ALA A 67 -1.61 -33.64 -15.54
C ALA A 67 -2.52 -34.34 -16.59
N PRO A 68 -1.98 -34.86 -17.71
CA PRO A 68 -2.81 -35.52 -18.73
C PRO A 68 -3.50 -36.77 -18.19
N ASP A 69 -2.82 -37.51 -17.30
CA ASP A 69 -3.32 -38.75 -16.71
C ASP A 69 -4.43 -38.54 -15.67
N SER A 70 -4.65 -37.30 -15.23
CA SER A 70 -5.73 -36.96 -14.30
C SER A 70 -7.10 -36.91 -14.99
N ILE A 71 -7.17 -36.81 -16.31
CA ILE A 71 -8.45 -36.74 -17.04
C ILE A 71 -9.11 -38.12 -17.08
N ILE A 72 -10.21 -38.28 -16.36
CA ILE A 72 -10.95 -39.55 -16.27
C ILE A 72 -12.20 -39.59 -17.18
N GLY A 73 -12.63 -38.46 -17.70
CA GLY A 73 -13.76 -38.39 -18.62
C GLY A 73 -14.20 -36.97 -18.96
N LYS A 74 -15.30 -36.87 -19.70
CA LYS A 74 -15.98 -35.61 -20.02
C LYS A 74 -17.26 -35.51 -19.21
N LEU A 75 -17.66 -34.28 -18.87
CA LEU A 75 -18.92 -34.04 -18.19
C LEU A 75 -20.09 -34.41 -19.12
N GLY A 76 -21.02 -35.23 -18.64
CA GLY A 76 -22.17 -35.71 -19.41
C GLY A 76 -23.18 -34.60 -19.69
N ALA A 77 -23.73 -34.59 -20.91
CA ALA A 77 -24.82 -33.72 -21.31
C ALA A 77 -26.09 -34.08 -20.52
N GLY A 78 -26.29 -33.41 -19.38
CA GLY A 78 -27.39 -33.68 -18.45
C GLY A 78 -27.18 -33.13 -17.04
N GLY A 79 -26.03 -32.53 -16.74
CA GLY A 79 -25.72 -31.95 -15.43
C GLY A 79 -25.32 -30.47 -15.47
N ALA A 80 -25.81 -29.70 -16.44
CA ALA A 80 -25.75 -28.25 -16.33
C ALA A 80 -26.76 -27.83 -15.26
N ALA A 81 -26.29 -27.24 -14.16
CA ALA A 81 -27.15 -26.34 -13.39
C ALA A 81 -27.72 -25.31 -14.36
N PRO A 82 -29.02 -24.97 -14.28
CA PRO A 82 -29.67 -24.15 -15.29
C PRO A 82 -28.94 -22.82 -15.44
N ALA A 83 -28.51 -22.54 -16.67
CA ALA A 83 -28.15 -21.19 -17.07
C ALA A 83 -29.35 -20.29 -16.74
N ALA A 84 -29.12 -19.29 -15.89
CA ALA A 84 -30.08 -18.23 -15.67
C ALA A 84 -30.48 -17.65 -17.05
N PRO A 85 -31.79 -17.44 -17.32
CA PRO A 85 -32.24 -16.94 -18.61
C PRO A 85 -31.58 -15.58 -18.88
N ALA A 86 -30.95 -15.46 -20.05
CA ALA A 86 -30.46 -14.20 -20.57
C ALA A 86 -31.61 -13.18 -20.55
N ALA A 87 -31.45 -12.13 -19.74
CA ALA A 87 -32.36 -10.99 -19.77
C ALA A 87 -32.34 -10.36 -21.17
N PRO A 88 -33.49 -10.02 -21.76
CA PRO A 88 -33.54 -9.34 -23.06
C PRO A 88 -32.89 -7.96 -22.93
N ALA A 89 -32.06 -7.62 -23.91
CA ALA A 89 -31.44 -6.30 -24.03
C ALA A 89 -32.52 -5.20 -24.02
N PRO A 90 -32.36 -4.12 -23.24
CA PRO A 90 -33.23 -2.97 -23.38
C PRO A 90 -32.94 -2.24 -24.71
N ALA A 91 -34.01 -1.96 -25.44
CA ALA A 91 -34.02 -1.17 -26.67
C ALA A 91 -33.49 0.27 -26.43
N PRO A 92 -32.97 0.95 -27.47
CA PRO A 92 -32.28 2.23 -27.32
C PRO A 92 -33.30 3.34 -27.05
N VAL A 93 -33.18 4.01 -25.90
CA VAL A 93 -33.89 5.27 -25.66
C VAL A 93 -32.99 6.41 -26.10
N ALA A 94 -33.57 7.26 -26.95
CA ALA A 94 -32.94 8.37 -27.65
C ALA A 94 -32.20 9.35 -26.72
N ALA A 95 -31.04 9.80 -27.19
CA ALA A 95 -30.23 10.84 -26.57
C ALA A 95 -30.84 12.23 -26.74
N ALA A 96 -30.71 13.06 -25.71
CA ALA A 96 -30.78 14.52 -25.76
C ALA A 96 -29.53 15.10 -25.06
N PRO A 97 -29.07 16.30 -25.43
CA PRO A 97 -27.72 16.46 -25.97
C PRO A 97 -26.67 16.93 -24.96
N ALA A 98 -25.42 16.71 -25.38
CA ALA A 98 -24.18 17.06 -24.70
C ALA A 98 -23.99 18.55 -24.46
N ALA A 99 -23.43 18.89 -23.29
CA ALA A 99 -22.55 20.04 -23.14
C ALA A 99 -21.10 19.51 -23.04
N SER A 100 -20.42 19.62 -24.17
CA SER A 100 -19.00 19.37 -24.41
C SER A 100 -18.14 20.46 -23.77
N ALA A 101 -17.14 20.08 -22.97
CA ALA A 101 -15.85 20.76 -22.90
C ALA A 101 -14.85 19.95 -22.05
N ALA A 102 -14.22 18.93 -22.65
CA ALA A 102 -12.84 18.49 -22.37
C ALA A 102 -12.55 17.11 -22.98
N ALA A 103 -12.67 16.99 -24.30
CA ALA A 103 -11.81 16.08 -25.08
C ALA A 103 -11.52 16.83 -26.38
N PRO A 104 -10.25 17.15 -26.64
CA PRO A 104 -9.48 16.18 -27.41
C PRO A 104 -7.98 16.21 -27.05
N LEU A 105 -7.53 15.35 -26.12
CA LEU A 105 -6.09 15.08 -25.96
C LEU A 105 -5.72 13.61 -25.74
N LEU A 106 -6.67 12.68 -25.83
CA LEU A 106 -6.35 11.24 -25.85
C LEU A 106 -7.10 10.58 -27.01
N ASP A 107 -6.62 10.90 -28.22
CA ASP A 107 -6.80 10.01 -29.36
C ASP A 107 -6.12 8.68 -29.04
N HIS A 108 -6.89 7.60 -29.15
CA HIS A 108 -6.46 6.24 -28.88
C HIS A 108 -5.54 5.75 -30.01
N HIS A 109 -4.27 6.16 -29.97
CA HIS A 109 -3.24 5.36 -30.60
C HIS A 109 -3.07 4.06 -29.80
N GLY A 110 -3.47 2.95 -30.40
CA GLY A 110 -3.36 1.59 -29.86
C GLY A 110 -1.96 1.29 -29.35
N LYS A 111 -1.73 1.47 -28.04
CA LYS A 111 -0.53 0.97 -27.37
C LYS A 111 -0.69 -0.54 -27.22
N ASN A 112 0.07 -1.25 -28.06
CA ASN A 112 0.16 -2.70 -28.07
C ASN A 112 0.86 -3.17 -26.78
N TRP A 113 0.08 -3.47 -25.73
CA TRP A 113 0.59 -3.93 -24.43
C TRP A 113 1.46 -5.19 -24.55
N SER A 114 1.24 -6.00 -25.59
CA SER A 114 2.08 -7.15 -25.96
C SER A 114 3.55 -6.78 -26.14
N LYS A 115 3.87 -5.60 -26.67
CA LYS A 115 5.25 -5.14 -26.86
C LYS A 115 5.90 -4.71 -25.54
N SER A 116 5.10 -4.17 -24.62
CA SER A 116 5.53 -3.87 -23.25
C SER A 116 5.80 -5.16 -22.46
N GLU A 117 4.94 -6.17 -22.61
CA GLU A 117 5.12 -7.49 -21.99
C GLU A 117 6.27 -8.28 -22.59
N GLN A 118 6.46 -8.25 -23.90
CA GLN A 118 7.64 -8.84 -24.56
C GLN A 118 8.94 -8.14 -24.13
N ASN A 119 8.93 -6.81 -24.03
CA ASN A 119 10.07 -6.06 -23.48
C ASN A 119 10.31 -6.39 -21.99
N ARG A 120 9.25 -6.65 -21.21
CA ARG A 120 9.29 -7.12 -19.82
C ARG A 120 9.94 -8.51 -19.75
N GLU A 121 9.45 -9.48 -20.51
CA GLU A 121 10.02 -10.83 -20.58
C GLU A 121 11.48 -10.82 -21.06
N MET A 122 11.81 -9.96 -22.04
CA MET A 122 13.19 -9.77 -22.47
C MET A 122 14.09 -9.15 -21.39
N ARG A 123 13.59 -8.21 -20.57
CA ARG A 123 14.30 -7.65 -19.40
C ARG A 123 14.47 -8.68 -18.28
N MET A 124 13.53 -9.61 -18.17
CA MET A 124 13.36 -10.56 -17.06
C MET A 124 13.88 -11.97 -17.37
N LYS A 125 14.42 -12.21 -18.58
CA LYS A 125 15.05 -13.49 -18.95
C LYS A 125 16.15 -13.86 -17.95
N GLY A 126 15.83 -14.81 -17.08
CA GLY A 126 16.73 -15.43 -16.11
C GLY A 126 16.85 -14.70 -14.79
N GLU A 127 17.40 -13.48 -14.76
CA GLU A 127 17.85 -12.92 -13.48
C GLU A 127 17.91 -11.38 -13.44
N GLY A 128 17.48 -10.67 -14.47
CA GLY A 128 17.75 -9.23 -14.61
C GLY A 128 19.15 -8.93 -15.14
N ARG A 129 19.28 -7.86 -15.93
CA ARG A 129 20.44 -7.60 -16.80
C ARG A 129 21.56 -6.79 -16.14
N ILE A 130 21.25 -6.00 -15.12
CA ILE A 130 22.20 -5.06 -14.50
C ILE A 130 22.90 -5.74 -13.32
N PRO A 131 24.20 -6.05 -13.36
CA PRO A 131 24.84 -6.79 -12.27
C PRO A 131 24.95 -5.97 -10.97
N GLY A 132 25.23 -6.68 -9.86
CA GLY A 132 25.58 -6.07 -8.59
C GLY A 132 24.45 -5.30 -7.88
N TRP A 133 24.85 -4.36 -7.02
CA TRP A 133 23.95 -3.53 -6.22
C TRP A 133 23.15 -2.53 -7.06
N ILE A 134 23.74 -2.04 -8.16
CA ILE A 134 23.06 -1.12 -9.08
C ILE A 134 21.81 -1.78 -9.66
N GLY A 135 21.89 -3.06 -10.05
CA GLY A 135 20.72 -3.80 -10.50
C GLY A 135 19.66 -3.97 -9.42
N ALA A 136 20.07 -4.29 -8.19
CA ALA A 136 19.14 -4.42 -7.07
C ALA A 136 18.37 -3.12 -6.83
N ILE A 137 19.07 -1.98 -6.78
CA ILE A 137 18.46 -0.65 -6.64
C ILE A 137 17.50 -0.39 -7.79
N PHE A 138 17.95 -0.56 -9.02
CA PHE A 138 17.17 -0.22 -10.21
C PHE A 138 15.87 -1.03 -10.29
N TYR A 139 15.94 -2.36 -10.13
CA TYR A 139 14.76 -3.22 -10.18
C TYR A 139 13.83 -3.01 -8.98
N MET A 140 14.39 -2.77 -7.79
CA MET A 140 13.59 -2.44 -6.61
C MET A 140 12.82 -1.13 -6.79
N VAL A 141 13.50 -0.06 -7.24
CA VAL A 141 12.87 1.25 -7.51
C VAL A 141 11.83 1.14 -8.60
N LEU A 142 12.11 0.43 -9.70
CA LEU A 142 11.11 0.25 -10.76
C LEU A 142 9.88 -0.53 -10.31
N GLY A 143 10.08 -1.64 -9.58
CA GLY A 143 8.97 -2.41 -9.00
C GLY A 143 8.14 -1.57 -8.05
N PHE A 144 8.81 -0.75 -7.24
CA PHE A 144 8.18 0.17 -6.30
C PHE A 144 7.37 1.26 -7.03
N LEU A 145 7.98 1.98 -7.97
CA LEU A 145 7.32 3.03 -8.77
C LEU A 145 6.11 2.48 -9.55
N LYS A 146 6.23 1.26 -10.08
CA LYS A 146 5.13 0.57 -10.76
C LYS A 146 3.94 0.38 -9.80
N GLU A 147 4.17 -0.17 -8.61
CA GLU A 147 3.08 -0.40 -7.64
C GLU A 147 2.46 0.90 -7.15
N ILE A 148 3.26 1.96 -6.96
CA ILE A 148 2.74 3.29 -6.62
C ILE A 148 1.76 3.77 -7.69
N LEU A 149 2.19 3.73 -8.96
CA LEU A 149 1.38 4.19 -10.08
C LEU A 149 0.07 3.40 -10.18
N PHE A 150 0.11 2.08 -10.01
CA PHE A 150 -1.09 1.23 -10.03
C PHE A 150 -1.97 1.36 -8.79
N THR A 151 -1.46 1.90 -7.69
CA THR A 151 -2.25 2.20 -6.49
C THR A 151 -3.03 3.52 -6.64
N ILE A 152 -2.51 4.47 -7.43
CA ILE A 152 -3.13 5.78 -7.67
C ILE A 152 -4.20 5.72 -8.78
N VAL A 153 -4.01 4.85 -9.78
CA VAL A 153 -4.98 4.69 -10.88
C VAL A 153 -6.14 3.79 -10.43
N PRO A 154 -7.41 4.21 -10.59
CA PRO A 154 -8.55 3.45 -10.09
C PRO A 154 -8.58 2.04 -10.68
N GLN A 155 -8.58 1.04 -9.80
CA GLN A 155 -8.87 -0.33 -10.17
C GLN A 155 -10.35 -0.42 -10.55
N LYS A 156 -10.66 -1.05 -11.68
CA LYS A 156 -12.02 -1.46 -11.98
C LYS A 156 -12.39 -2.55 -10.97
N ASN A 157 -13.27 -2.22 -10.03
CA ASN A 157 -13.84 -3.07 -8.97
C ASN A 157 -13.00 -3.14 -7.67
N VAL A 158 -13.51 -2.51 -6.61
CA VAL A 158 -13.07 -2.74 -5.23
C VAL A 158 -13.70 -4.06 -4.78
N SER A 159 -13.01 -5.18 -4.98
CA SER A 159 -13.36 -6.43 -4.29
C SER A 159 -12.61 -6.46 -2.95
N PHE A 160 -13.33 -6.60 -1.84
CA PHE A 160 -12.74 -6.89 -0.53
C PHE A 160 -12.27 -8.36 -0.49
N THR A 161 -11.30 -8.69 -1.32
CA THR A 161 -10.65 -9.99 -1.33
C THR A 161 -9.62 -10.02 -0.20
N SER A 162 -9.45 -11.17 0.46
CA SER A 162 -8.35 -11.42 1.41
C SER A 162 -6.99 -11.56 0.72
N ASP A 163 -6.81 -10.88 -0.41
CA ASP A 163 -5.69 -11.07 -1.30
C ASP A 163 -4.44 -10.33 -0.78
N ARG A 164 -3.30 -11.00 -0.92
CA ARG A 164 -1.99 -10.49 -0.49
C ARG A 164 -1.62 -9.19 -1.22
N LEU A 165 -2.23 -8.93 -2.36
CA LEU A 165 -1.99 -7.77 -3.20
C LEU A 165 -2.52 -6.48 -2.56
N GLY A 166 -3.79 -6.44 -2.10
CA GLY A 166 -4.35 -5.28 -1.40
C GLY A 166 -3.55 -4.88 -0.15
N LEU A 167 -3.07 -5.87 0.61
CA LEU A 167 -2.19 -5.64 1.76
C LEU A 167 -0.83 -5.04 1.35
N THR A 168 -0.23 -5.52 0.27
CA THR A 168 1.09 -5.03 -0.14
C THR A 168 0.99 -3.63 -0.74
N ARG A 169 -0.06 -3.34 -1.53
CA ARG A 169 -0.31 -2.00 -2.08
C ARG A 169 -0.55 -0.95 -1.00
N SER A 170 -1.43 -1.25 -0.04
CA SER A 170 -1.66 -0.36 1.10
C SER A 170 -0.38 -0.14 1.93
N ALA A 171 0.45 -1.18 2.11
CA ALA A 171 1.74 -1.05 2.78
C ALA A 171 2.73 -0.14 2.01
N MET A 172 2.82 -0.27 0.68
CA MET A 172 3.69 0.58 -0.14
C MET A 172 3.26 2.04 -0.12
N PHE A 173 1.95 2.29 -0.13
CA PHE A 173 1.42 3.65 0.02
C PHE A 173 1.79 4.24 1.38
N LEU A 174 1.53 3.52 2.47
CA LEU A 174 1.90 3.97 3.82
C LEU A 174 3.41 4.19 3.95
N PHE A 175 4.24 3.40 3.28
CA PHE A 175 5.68 3.61 3.27
C PHE A 175 6.10 4.94 2.64
N ILE A 176 5.46 5.36 1.54
CA ILE A 176 5.70 6.70 0.96
C ILE A 176 5.30 7.77 1.95
N PHE A 177 4.12 7.63 2.57
CA PHE A 177 3.66 8.58 3.57
C PHE A 177 4.67 8.73 4.71
N ILE A 178 5.22 7.61 5.23
CA ILE A 178 6.29 7.63 6.23
C ILE A 178 7.51 8.42 5.73
N ILE A 179 7.95 8.23 4.48
CA ILE A 179 9.11 8.98 3.95
C ILE A 179 8.79 10.48 3.93
N ILE A 180 7.65 10.86 3.39
CA ILE A 180 7.21 12.26 3.31
C ILE A 180 7.07 12.86 4.71
N HIS A 181 6.48 12.12 5.64
CA HIS A 181 6.33 12.52 7.03
C HIS A 181 7.70 12.70 7.70
N ALA A 182 8.64 11.77 7.53
CA ALA A 182 9.98 11.87 8.09
C ALA A 182 10.73 13.09 7.56
N VAL A 183 10.68 13.33 6.24
CA VAL A 183 11.27 14.52 5.61
C VAL A 183 10.62 15.79 6.11
N GLY A 184 9.29 15.81 6.20
CA GLY A 184 8.54 16.93 6.75
C GLY A 184 8.94 17.30 8.17
N ASN A 185 9.16 16.30 9.01
CA ASN A 185 9.57 16.53 10.38
C ASN A 185 10.97 17.16 10.46
N LEU A 186 11.85 16.99 9.47
CA LEU A 186 13.17 17.66 9.43
C LEU A 186 13.06 19.18 9.46
N HIS A 187 11.91 19.75 9.08
CA HIS A 187 11.67 21.19 9.15
C HIS A 187 11.69 21.72 10.60
N VAL A 188 11.56 20.87 11.63
CA VAL A 188 11.69 21.30 13.03
C VAL A 188 13.10 21.86 13.31
N PHE A 189 14.12 21.39 12.59
CA PHE A 189 15.48 21.89 12.73
C PHE A 189 15.70 23.26 12.08
N LEU A 190 14.76 23.71 11.25
CA LEU A 190 14.81 25.01 10.58
C LEU A 190 14.08 26.12 11.37
N GLY A 191 13.41 25.75 12.47
CA GLY A 191 12.74 26.68 13.37
C GLY A 191 11.23 26.77 13.15
N PRO A 192 10.54 27.60 13.97
CA PRO A 192 9.08 27.61 14.06
C PRO A 192 8.40 28.07 12.77
N ASP A 193 8.96 29.05 12.07
CA ASP A 193 8.34 29.56 10.83
C ASP A 193 8.33 28.51 9.72
N ASP A 194 9.41 27.74 9.60
CA ASP A 194 9.51 26.69 8.60
C ASP A 194 8.60 25.51 8.93
N PHE A 195 8.62 25.08 10.20
CA PHE A 195 7.82 23.94 10.64
C PHE A 195 6.31 24.24 10.62
N ASN A 196 5.89 25.39 11.17
CA ASN A 196 4.50 25.82 11.13
C ASN A 196 4.06 26.15 9.69
N GLY A 197 4.96 26.70 8.85
CA GLY A 197 4.71 26.92 7.43
C GLY A 197 4.48 25.63 6.65
N TYR A 198 5.29 24.60 6.91
CA TYR A 198 5.08 23.27 6.36
C TYR A 198 3.73 22.68 6.77
N GLY A 199 3.36 22.80 8.04
CA GLY A 199 2.03 22.41 8.53
C GLY A 199 0.90 23.16 7.80
N TYR A 200 1.05 24.46 7.59
CA TYR A 200 0.07 25.27 6.85
C TYR A 200 0.00 24.91 5.36
N PHE A 201 1.12 24.57 4.73
CA PHE A 201 1.14 24.05 3.36
C PHE A 201 0.23 22.83 3.19
N TYR A 202 0.24 21.88 4.15
CA TYR A 202 -0.66 20.73 4.09
C TYR A 202 -2.13 21.10 4.16
N VAL A 203 -2.48 22.01 5.07
CA VAL A 203 -3.87 22.44 5.24
C VAL A 203 -4.38 23.14 3.97
N ARG A 204 -3.51 23.82 3.21
CA ARG A 204 -3.83 24.43 1.92
C ARG A 204 -4.11 23.42 0.79
N LEU A 205 -3.80 22.14 0.95
CA LEU A 205 -4.16 21.08 0.00
C LEU A 205 -5.63 20.69 0.15
N TYR A 206 -6.50 21.69 0.08
CA TYR A 206 -7.93 21.53 0.30
C TYR A 206 -8.57 20.68 -0.79
N TRP A 207 -9.42 19.77 -0.35
CA TRP A 207 -10.33 19.00 -1.18
C TRP A 207 -11.63 18.88 -0.39
N THR A 208 -12.74 19.35 -0.97
CA THR A 208 -14.02 19.40 -0.26
C THR A 208 -14.79 18.07 -0.33
N GLY A 209 -14.10 16.97 -0.65
CA GLY A 209 -14.64 15.65 -1.00
C GLY A 209 -15.90 15.21 -0.24
N PHE A 210 -15.74 14.42 0.82
CA PHE A 210 -16.84 13.84 1.58
C PHE A 210 -17.50 14.83 2.58
N GLY A 211 -17.20 16.13 2.48
CA GLY A 211 -17.70 17.17 3.37
C GLY A 211 -17.03 17.21 4.76
N PHE A 212 -15.89 16.53 4.95
CA PHE A 212 -15.12 16.58 6.19
C PHE A 212 -14.20 17.80 6.26
N GLN A 213 -13.88 18.27 7.47
CA GLN A 213 -12.83 19.26 7.70
C GLN A 213 -11.44 18.60 7.69
N ALA A 214 -11.12 17.89 6.61
CA ALA A 214 -9.86 17.20 6.39
C ALA A 214 -9.31 17.59 5.01
N ASN A 215 -7.98 17.65 4.87
CA ASN A 215 -7.37 17.88 3.56
C ASN A 215 -7.33 16.57 2.76
N ILE A 216 -7.07 16.65 1.43
CA ILE A 216 -7.08 15.46 0.55
C ILE A 216 -6.11 14.37 1.01
N VAL A 217 -4.98 14.80 1.56
CA VAL A 217 -3.91 13.90 2.00
C VAL A 217 -4.37 13.13 3.24
N GLU A 218 -5.03 13.81 4.19
CA GLU A 218 -5.61 13.19 5.39
C GLU A 218 -6.69 12.16 5.05
N GLU A 219 -7.64 12.50 4.17
CA GLU A 219 -8.70 11.56 3.76
C GLU A 219 -8.09 10.30 3.12
N TYR A 220 -7.12 10.48 2.21
CA TYR A 220 -6.48 9.36 1.54
C TYR A 220 -5.66 8.51 2.50
N ILE A 221 -4.87 9.11 3.39
CA ILE A 221 -4.09 8.37 4.40
C ILE A 221 -5.02 7.58 5.31
N LEU A 222 -6.14 8.16 5.75
CA LEU A 222 -7.12 7.46 6.58
C LEU A 222 -7.66 6.22 5.86
N LEU A 223 -8.10 6.36 4.61
CA LEU A 223 -8.60 5.23 3.81
C LEU A 223 -7.52 4.16 3.61
N ALA A 224 -6.28 4.54 3.31
CA ALA A 224 -5.19 3.60 3.12
C ALA A 224 -4.79 2.88 4.43
N ALA A 225 -4.76 3.59 5.55
CA ALA A 225 -4.48 3.03 6.87
C ALA A 225 -5.60 2.07 7.30
N LEU A 226 -6.87 2.44 7.12
CA LEU A 226 -8.01 1.57 7.39
C LEU A 226 -7.96 0.30 6.55
N LEU A 227 -7.71 0.43 5.24
CA LEU A 227 -7.55 -0.73 4.36
C LEU A 227 -6.41 -1.64 4.84
N HIS A 228 -5.25 -1.06 5.17
CA HIS A 228 -4.10 -1.81 5.66
C HIS A 228 -4.43 -2.59 6.94
N VAL A 229 -5.02 -1.92 7.93
CA VAL A 229 -5.39 -2.51 9.22
C VAL A 229 -6.46 -3.58 9.06
N VAL A 230 -7.55 -3.31 8.33
CA VAL A 230 -8.66 -4.26 8.15
C VAL A 230 -8.18 -5.52 7.44
N VAL A 231 -7.43 -5.39 6.34
CA VAL A 231 -6.90 -6.53 5.59
C VAL A 231 -5.87 -7.30 6.44
N ALA A 232 -5.00 -6.60 7.17
CA ALA A 232 -4.02 -7.23 8.05
C ALA A 232 -4.68 -8.00 9.20
N LEU A 233 -5.69 -7.42 9.85
CA LEU A 233 -6.43 -8.06 10.95
C LEU A 233 -7.22 -9.27 10.45
N LYS A 234 -7.94 -9.15 9.33
CA LYS A 234 -8.67 -10.27 8.73
C LYS A 234 -7.74 -11.42 8.38
N ARG A 235 -6.58 -11.13 7.79
CA ARG A 235 -5.56 -12.13 7.46
C ARG A 235 -4.99 -12.78 8.72
N THR A 236 -4.70 -12.01 9.76
CA THR A 236 -4.22 -12.54 11.04
C THR A 236 -5.27 -13.48 11.67
N TRP A 237 -6.54 -13.08 11.66
CA TRP A 237 -7.66 -13.88 12.17
C TRP A 237 -7.78 -15.23 11.44
N ASP A 238 -7.73 -15.21 10.11
CA ASP A 238 -7.82 -16.42 9.28
C ASP A 238 -6.64 -17.38 9.54
N ILE A 239 -5.45 -16.83 9.85
CA ILE A 239 -4.28 -17.64 10.20
C ILE A 239 -4.38 -18.16 11.64
N SER A 240 -4.82 -17.34 12.60
CA SER A 240 -4.86 -17.72 14.02
C SER A 240 -5.89 -18.79 14.33
N ILE A 241 -7.00 -18.85 13.59
CA ILE A 241 -8.00 -19.91 13.75
C ILE A 241 -7.49 -21.25 13.22
N ASN A 242 -6.59 -21.23 12.23
CA ASN A 242 -6.15 -22.43 11.49
C ASN A 242 -4.73 -22.91 11.87
N TYR A 243 -4.06 -22.32 12.87
CA TYR A 243 -2.66 -22.64 13.18
C TYR A 243 -2.34 -22.64 14.69
N THR A 244 -1.62 -23.66 15.16
CA THR A 244 -1.12 -23.78 16.54
C THR A 244 -0.06 -22.72 16.86
N LEU A 245 -0.18 -22.10 18.04
CA LEU A 245 0.44 -20.82 18.46
C LEU A 245 1.99 -20.75 18.56
N ASN A 246 2.76 -21.74 18.11
CA ASN A 246 4.20 -21.86 18.43
C ASN A 246 5.21 -21.56 17.29
N SER A 247 4.89 -20.69 16.32
CA SER A 247 5.78 -20.46 15.16
C SER A 247 6.53 -19.13 15.12
N GLY A 248 6.46 -18.28 16.15
CA GLY A 248 7.09 -16.94 16.13
C GLY A 248 6.50 -15.97 15.09
N LYS A 249 5.44 -16.38 14.38
CA LYS A 249 4.78 -15.61 13.30
C LYS A 249 3.88 -14.47 13.80
N MET A 250 3.67 -14.32 15.11
CA MET A 250 2.84 -13.26 15.70
C MET A 250 3.52 -11.90 15.77
N ASN A 251 4.83 -11.79 15.56
CA ASN A 251 5.57 -10.53 15.73
C ASN A 251 5.06 -9.40 14.83
N LEU A 252 4.63 -9.70 13.60
CA LEU A 252 4.08 -8.69 12.69
C LEU A 252 2.68 -8.21 13.13
N ALA A 253 1.86 -9.11 13.69
CA ALA A 253 0.54 -8.77 14.21
C ALA A 253 0.63 -7.97 15.50
N LEU A 254 1.48 -8.40 16.44
CA LEU A 254 1.71 -7.70 17.71
C LEU A 254 2.28 -6.31 17.48
N SER A 255 3.31 -6.17 16.65
CA SER A 255 3.84 -4.85 16.29
C SER A 255 2.80 -3.98 15.58
N GLY A 256 1.95 -4.55 14.71
CA GLY A 256 0.87 -3.81 14.07
C GLY A 256 -0.17 -3.28 15.06
N ILE A 257 -0.56 -4.06 16.06
CA ILE A 257 -1.50 -3.63 17.12
C ILE A 257 -0.85 -2.56 18.00
N SER A 258 0.42 -2.73 18.39
CA SER A 258 1.16 -1.71 19.13
C SER A 258 1.23 -0.39 18.36
N LEU A 259 1.50 -0.45 17.04
CA LEU A 259 1.51 0.74 16.19
C LEU A 259 0.12 1.35 16.02
N LEU A 260 -0.95 0.55 15.97
CA LEU A 260 -2.31 1.08 15.94
C LEU A 260 -2.62 1.90 17.20
N THR A 261 -2.27 1.38 18.38
CA THR A 261 -2.40 2.12 19.65
C THR A 261 -1.56 3.39 19.64
N PHE A 262 -0.30 3.30 19.21
CA PHE A 262 0.56 4.47 19.06
C PHE A 262 -0.04 5.51 18.12
N MET A 263 -0.57 5.11 16.95
CA MET A 263 -1.17 6.03 15.99
C MET A 263 -2.37 6.78 16.57
N MET A 264 -3.19 6.14 17.40
CA MET A 264 -4.28 6.84 18.09
C MET A 264 -3.77 7.94 19.02
N ILE A 265 -2.73 7.65 19.80
CA ILE A 265 -2.08 8.63 20.71
C ILE A 265 -1.42 9.73 19.90
N HIS A 266 -0.66 9.38 18.86
CA HIS A 266 0.06 10.29 17.99
C HIS A 266 -0.87 11.28 17.28
N LEU A 267 -1.98 10.79 16.70
CA LEU A 267 -2.98 11.65 16.06
C LEU A 267 -3.70 12.53 17.08
N TYR A 268 -4.04 12.00 18.26
CA TYR A 268 -4.67 12.80 19.31
C TYR A 268 -3.76 13.98 19.72
N GLN A 269 -2.47 13.73 19.92
CA GLN A 269 -1.50 14.76 20.30
C GLN A 269 -1.24 15.75 19.16
N PHE A 270 -0.76 15.28 18.00
CA PHE A 270 -0.23 16.17 16.97
C PHE A 270 -1.28 16.67 15.98
N ARG A 271 -2.31 15.86 15.67
CA ARG A 271 -3.36 16.26 14.72
C ARG A 271 -4.52 16.99 15.39
N PHE A 272 -4.98 16.49 16.54
CA PHE A 272 -6.19 17.00 17.22
C PHE A 272 -5.89 17.77 18.50
N GLY A 273 -4.63 17.84 18.95
CA GLY A 273 -4.25 18.61 20.13
C GLY A 273 -4.43 20.10 19.94
N ASP A 274 -4.78 20.80 21.02
CA ASP A 274 -4.91 22.24 20.99
C ASP A 274 -3.55 22.91 20.77
N THR A 275 -3.56 24.01 20.01
CA THR A 275 -2.34 24.78 19.70
C THR A 275 -2.63 26.27 19.85
N LYS A 276 -1.64 27.03 20.32
CA LYS A 276 -1.69 28.50 20.27
C LYS A 276 -1.63 28.98 18.80
N PRO A 277 -2.18 30.15 18.47
CA PRO A 277 -2.07 30.72 17.14
C PRO A 277 -0.64 31.22 16.87
N TRP A 278 -0.06 30.85 15.75
CA TRP A 278 1.23 31.33 15.25
C TRP A 278 1.02 32.26 14.06
N LYS A 279 1.70 33.41 14.02
CA LYS A 279 1.60 34.36 12.92
C LYS A 279 2.68 34.07 11.88
N LEU A 280 2.29 33.80 10.65
CA LEU A 280 3.19 33.46 9.54
C LEU A 280 2.84 34.26 8.29
N CYS A 281 3.84 34.57 7.46
CA CYS A 281 3.62 35.01 6.09
C CYS A 281 3.82 33.85 5.10
N PRO A 282 2.75 33.33 4.48
CA PRO A 282 2.85 32.25 3.52
C PRO A 282 3.40 32.77 2.18
N PRO A 283 4.05 31.91 1.38
CA PRO A 283 4.43 32.28 0.03
C PRO A 283 3.19 32.60 -0.83
N PRO A 284 3.32 33.48 -1.83
CA PRO A 284 2.21 33.83 -2.73
C PRO A 284 1.71 32.62 -3.54
N TYR A 285 2.58 31.64 -3.76
CA TYR A 285 2.24 30.33 -4.32
C TYR A 285 2.33 29.24 -3.24
N LEU A 286 2.03 27.99 -3.60
CA LEU A 286 2.13 26.87 -2.65
C LEU A 286 3.55 26.73 -2.06
N LEU A 287 4.56 26.97 -2.88
CA LEU A 287 5.98 26.86 -2.53
C LEU A 287 6.73 28.15 -2.90
N ASN A 288 7.69 28.53 -2.08
CA ASN A 288 8.65 29.59 -2.35
C ASN A 288 9.84 29.03 -3.14
N LEU A 289 9.74 28.92 -4.47
CA LEU A 289 10.79 28.30 -5.29
C LEU A 289 12.02 29.20 -5.51
N ASP A 290 11.90 30.50 -5.27
CA ASP A 290 12.99 31.47 -5.43
C ASP A 290 14.17 31.14 -4.50
N THR A 291 13.86 30.64 -3.31
CA THR A 291 14.84 30.30 -2.27
C THR A 291 15.76 29.14 -2.68
N LEU A 292 15.29 28.25 -3.57
CA LEU A 292 16.09 27.14 -4.09
C LEU A 292 17.30 27.63 -4.90
N LEU A 293 17.14 28.72 -5.65
CA LEU A 293 18.23 29.33 -6.42
C LEU A 293 19.24 30.05 -5.51
N HIS A 294 18.81 30.43 -4.31
CA HIS A 294 19.60 31.15 -3.32
C HIS A 294 20.10 30.26 -2.16
N LEU A 295 19.94 28.94 -2.26
CA LEU A 295 20.33 27.96 -1.24
C LEU A 295 19.73 28.27 0.15
N ARG A 296 18.54 28.89 0.19
CA ARG A 296 17.75 29.06 1.40
C ARG A 296 16.64 28.00 1.44
N LEU A 297 16.36 27.46 2.62
CA LEU A 297 15.41 26.35 2.80
C LEU A 297 14.00 26.80 3.21
N ASN A 298 13.71 28.11 3.23
CA ASN A 298 12.39 28.66 3.58
C ASN A 298 11.36 28.47 2.45
N LEU A 299 11.01 27.22 2.18
CA LEU A 299 10.11 26.82 1.10
C LEU A 299 8.65 27.17 1.41
N PHE A 300 8.28 27.22 2.69
CA PHE A 300 6.90 27.32 3.14
C PHE A 300 6.52 28.64 3.79
N TRP A 301 7.43 29.62 3.81
CA TRP A 301 7.21 30.93 4.39
C TRP A 301 8.08 32.00 3.73
N VAL A 302 7.71 33.26 3.90
CA VAL A 302 8.44 34.44 3.42
C VAL A 302 8.62 35.47 4.54
N ASP A 303 9.73 36.21 4.49
CA ASP A 303 10.11 37.26 5.45
C ASP A 303 10.03 38.67 4.84
N THR A 304 9.15 38.85 3.84
CA THR A 304 9.07 40.10 3.09
C THR A 304 8.34 41.20 3.88
N PRO A 305 8.89 42.42 3.96
CA PRO A 305 8.19 43.55 4.59
C PRO A 305 6.82 43.79 3.95
N GLY A 306 5.78 43.87 4.78
CA GLY A 306 4.41 44.12 4.31
C GLY A 306 3.66 42.89 3.78
N CYS A 307 4.18 41.68 3.99
CA CYS A 307 3.47 40.44 3.64
C CYS A 307 2.13 40.31 4.38
N GLU A 308 1.14 39.73 3.69
CA GLU A 308 -0.14 39.39 4.30
C GLU A 308 0.06 38.21 5.25
N SER A 309 0.01 38.48 6.54
CA SER A 309 0.17 37.47 7.58
C SER A 309 -1.13 36.72 7.83
N VAL A 310 -1.04 35.42 8.07
CA VAL A 310 -2.14 34.56 8.49
C VAL A 310 -1.82 33.92 9.84
N TYR A 311 -2.87 33.56 10.59
CA TYR A 311 -2.73 32.78 11.81
C TYR A 311 -2.85 31.29 11.49
N VAL A 312 -1.88 30.52 11.97
CA VAL A 312 -1.79 29.07 11.79
C VAL A 312 -1.64 28.37 13.14
N ARG A 313 -1.72 27.04 13.17
CA ARG A 313 -1.46 26.26 14.40
C ARG A 313 0.03 26.29 14.72
N ASP A 314 0.38 26.59 15.97
CA ASP A 314 1.76 26.51 16.48
C ASP A 314 2.11 25.05 16.82
N ILE A 315 2.29 24.23 15.78
CA ILE A 315 2.65 22.82 15.94
C ILE A 315 4.10 22.64 16.38
N TYR A 316 4.97 23.62 16.10
CA TYR A 316 6.36 23.63 16.56
C TYR A 316 6.44 23.65 18.08
N ARG A 317 5.75 24.60 18.72
CA ARG A 317 5.64 24.67 20.18
C ARG A 317 5.10 23.40 20.79
N MET A 318 4.02 22.87 20.21
CA MET A 318 3.40 21.64 20.71
C MET A 318 4.39 20.47 20.74
N GLU A 319 5.32 20.35 19.77
CA GLU A 319 6.36 19.33 19.84
C GLU A 319 7.29 19.52 21.04
N PHE A 320 7.77 20.74 21.28
CA PHE A 320 8.64 21.05 22.41
C PHE A 320 7.94 20.81 23.75
N GLU A 321 6.70 21.27 23.91
CA GLU A 321 5.90 21.08 25.12
C GLU A 321 5.66 19.60 25.44
N ILE A 322 5.38 18.76 24.42
CA ILE A 322 5.21 17.31 24.61
C ILE A 322 6.53 16.66 25.02
N PHE A 323 7.62 17.00 24.34
CA PHE A 323 8.92 16.35 24.53
C PHE A 323 9.78 16.93 25.66
N GLN A 324 9.29 17.95 26.39
CA GLN A 324 9.80 18.31 27.72
C GLN A 324 9.85 17.09 28.66
N SER A 325 8.85 16.21 28.57
CA SER A 325 8.79 14.99 29.36
C SER A 325 9.70 13.89 28.80
N LEU A 326 10.69 13.48 29.58
CA LEU A 326 11.51 12.30 29.25
C LEU A 326 10.66 11.03 29.04
N GLY A 327 9.52 10.92 29.73
CA GLY A 327 8.59 9.80 29.54
C GLY A 327 8.02 9.77 28.12
N TRP A 328 7.63 10.93 27.58
CA TRP A 328 7.14 11.03 26.21
C TRP A 328 8.25 10.78 25.19
N VAL A 329 9.47 11.28 25.44
CA VAL A 329 10.65 10.99 24.61
C VAL A 329 10.88 9.48 24.48
N LEU A 330 10.94 8.78 25.62
CA LEU A 330 11.15 7.33 25.64
C LEU A 330 10.00 6.55 24.99
N PHE A 331 8.75 7.00 25.21
CA PHE A 331 7.57 6.42 24.56
C PHE A 331 7.68 6.49 23.03
N TYR A 332 7.97 7.67 22.48
CA TYR A 332 8.10 7.86 21.03
C TYR A 332 9.31 7.11 20.45
N MET A 333 10.45 7.10 21.15
CA MET A 333 11.61 6.30 20.72
C MET A 333 11.27 4.80 20.68
N SER A 334 10.54 4.29 21.67
CA SER A 334 10.09 2.89 21.67
C SER A 334 9.15 2.58 20.51
N ALA A 335 8.24 3.52 20.17
CA ALA A 335 7.34 3.37 19.03
C ALA A 335 8.11 3.32 17.71
N VAL A 336 9.18 4.12 17.55
CA VAL A 336 10.06 4.06 16.37
C VAL A 336 10.77 2.70 16.27
N ILE A 337 11.20 2.10 17.38
CA ILE A 337 11.80 0.76 17.38
C ILE A 337 10.78 -0.31 16.93
N ILE A 338 9.55 -0.23 17.44
CA ILE A 338 8.45 -1.11 17.04
C ILE A 338 8.13 -0.92 15.56
N PHE A 339 8.04 0.32 15.10
CA PHE A 339 7.84 0.69 13.70
C PHE A 339 8.94 0.09 12.81
N SER A 340 10.20 0.27 13.19
CA SER A 340 11.36 -0.28 12.46
C SER A 340 11.25 -1.79 12.31
N THR A 341 10.87 -2.47 13.38
CA THR A 341 10.68 -3.92 13.39
C THR A 341 9.53 -4.32 12.48
N HIS A 342 8.39 -3.65 12.57
CA HIS A 342 7.22 -3.89 11.72
C HIS A 342 7.54 -3.70 10.24
N MET A 343 8.21 -2.60 9.91
CA MET A 343 8.65 -2.27 8.55
C MET A 343 9.63 -3.30 8.00
N CYS A 344 10.65 -3.70 8.77
CA CYS A 344 11.61 -4.71 8.31
C CYS A 344 10.95 -6.08 8.07
N LEU A 345 10.09 -6.53 8.99
CA LEU A 345 9.35 -7.79 8.85
C LEU A 345 8.36 -7.74 7.66
N GLY A 346 7.68 -6.61 7.47
CA GLY A 346 6.79 -6.36 6.34
C GLY A 346 7.56 -6.36 5.02
N TRP A 347 8.68 -5.64 4.97
CA TRP A 347 9.54 -5.50 3.80
C TRP A 347 10.11 -6.85 3.34
N GLN A 348 10.60 -7.66 4.28
CA GLN A 348 11.09 -9.01 3.98
C GLN A 348 10.02 -9.89 3.33
N LYS A 349 8.74 -9.70 3.68
CA LYS A 349 7.61 -10.40 3.06
C LYS A 349 7.14 -9.77 1.74
N ALA A 350 7.36 -8.47 1.56
CA ALA A 350 6.96 -7.72 0.39
C ALA A 350 7.92 -7.95 -0.79
N VAL A 351 9.24 -7.88 -0.58
CA VAL A 351 10.26 -8.02 -1.65
C VAL A 351 10.05 -9.23 -2.58
N PRO A 352 9.77 -10.46 -2.09
CA PRO A 352 9.57 -11.61 -2.97
C PRO A 352 8.18 -11.66 -3.62
N ALA A 353 7.32 -10.66 -3.43
CA ALA A 353 5.97 -10.68 -3.97
C ALA A 353 6.00 -10.54 -5.51
N PRO A 354 5.25 -11.39 -6.26
CA PRO A 354 5.33 -11.42 -7.72
C PRO A 354 5.03 -10.08 -8.41
N HIS A 355 4.14 -9.27 -7.84
CA HIS A 355 3.70 -8.00 -8.43
C HIS A 355 4.79 -6.91 -8.43
N LEU A 356 5.72 -6.94 -7.47
CA LEU A 356 6.90 -6.06 -7.45
C LEU A 356 7.93 -6.42 -8.54
N GLU A 357 7.84 -7.62 -9.11
CA GLU A 357 8.69 -8.06 -10.23
C GLU A 357 10.20 -7.91 -9.97
N ILE A 358 10.65 -7.94 -8.70
CA ILE A 358 12.07 -7.93 -8.38
C ILE A 358 12.66 -9.29 -8.75
N PRO A 359 13.70 -9.39 -9.60
CA PRO A 359 14.29 -10.67 -9.95
C PRO A 359 14.86 -11.38 -8.72
N LYS A 360 14.68 -12.71 -8.65
CA LYS A 360 15.03 -13.54 -7.47
C LYS A 360 16.47 -13.34 -6.98
N LYS A 361 17.43 -13.17 -7.90
CA LYS A 361 18.85 -12.95 -7.53
C LYS A 361 19.12 -11.64 -6.78
N TYR A 362 18.20 -10.68 -6.79
CA TYR A 362 18.32 -9.42 -6.07
C TYR A 362 17.51 -9.38 -4.78
N HIS A 363 16.68 -10.39 -4.47
CA HIS A 363 15.81 -10.36 -3.29
C HIS A 363 16.59 -10.10 -2.00
N SER A 364 17.68 -10.83 -1.76
CA SER A 364 18.51 -10.61 -0.58
C SER A 364 19.06 -9.18 -0.51
N ARG A 365 19.56 -8.64 -1.63
CA ARG A 365 20.10 -7.27 -1.68
C ARG A 365 19.01 -6.23 -1.45
N ALA A 366 17.85 -6.38 -2.08
CA ALA A 366 16.69 -5.50 -1.90
C ALA A 366 16.16 -5.51 -0.45
N VAL A 367 16.18 -6.68 0.21
CA VAL A 367 15.85 -6.78 1.64
C VAL A 367 16.83 -5.99 2.50
N HIS A 368 18.14 -6.19 2.30
CA HIS A 368 19.16 -5.45 3.06
C HIS A 368 19.07 -3.94 2.84
N MET A 369 18.81 -3.51 1.60
CA MET A 369 18.59 -2.10 1.31
C MET A 369 17.40 -1.54 2.08
N GLY A 370 16.27 -2.25 2.11
CA GLY A 370 15.12 -1.84 2.91
C GLY A 370 15.46 -1.68 4.39
N TYR A 371 16.30 -2.56 4.95
CA TYR A 371 16.75 -2.42 6.33
C TYR A 371 17.61 -1.18 6.55
N VAL A 372 18.51 -0.86 5.62
CA VAL A 372 19.31 0.38 5.67
C VAL A 372 18.43 1.62 5.57
N PHE A 373 17.44 1.63 4.67
CA PHE A 373 16.49 2.74 4.57
C PHE A 373 15.63 2.88 5.82
N THR A 374 15.13 1.77 6.38
CA THR A 374 14.39 1.79 7.64
C THR A 374 15.25 2.36 8.76
N LEU A 375 16.51 1.94 8.90
CA LEU A 375 17.42 2.47 9.91
C LEU A 375 17.59 3.99 9.76
N PHE A 376 17.78 4.49 8.53
CA PHE A 376 17.91 5.92 8.26
C PHE A 376 16.65 6.70 8.65
N ILE A 377 15.47 6.23 8.24
CA ILE A 377 14.18 6.83 8.60
C ILE A 377 13.99 6.83 10.13
N SER A 378 14.37 5.75 10.81
CA SER A 378 14.25 5.64 12.26
C SER A 378 15.18 6.58 13.01
N MET A 379 16.40 6.80 12.51
CA MET A 379 17.29 7.82 13.08
C MET A 379 16.70 9.22 12.95
N ILE A 380 16.07 9.53 11.82
CA ILE A 380 15.33 10.78 11.63
C ILE A 380 14.23 10.89 12.69
N TYR A 381 13.36 9.89 12.82
CA TYR A 381 12.27 9.96 13.81
C TYR A 381 12.72 10.03 15.26
N ILE A 382 13.82 9.37 15.62
CA ILE A 382 14.41 9.45 16.96
C ILE A 382 15.03 10.82 17.22
N SER A 383 15.56 11.49 16.18
CA SER A 383 16.21 12.78 16.35
C SER A 383 15.25 13.88 16.82
N PHE A 384 13.97 13.83 16.47
CA PHE A 384 12.98 14.86 16.85
C PHE A 384 12.69 14.93 18.36
N PRO A 385 12.23 13.85 19.02
CA PRO A 385 11.96 13.93 20.46
C PRO A 385 13.23 14.24 21.26
N LEU A 386 14.40 13.76 20.80
CA LEU A 386 15.68 14.11 21.43
C LEU A 386 16.02 15.59 21.25
N TYR A 387 15.86 16.13 20.05
CA TYR A 387 16.11 17.55 19.78
C TYR A 387 15.22 18.45 20.61
N CYS A 388 13.91 18.20 20.60
CA CYS A 388 12.94 18.98 21.36
C CYS A 388 13.16 18.88 22.88
N HIS A 389 13.74 17.77 23.37
CA HIS A 389 14.06 17.59 24.78
C HIS A 389 15.38 18.27 25.19
N LEU A 390 16.37 18.32 24.30
CA LEU A 390 17.73 18.76 24.61
C LEU A 390 18.01 20.22 24.23
N VAL A 391 17.21 20.78 23.32
CA VAL A 391 17.44 22.11 22.75
C VAL A 391 16.36 23.08 23.22
N THR A 392 16.73 24.34 23.41
CA THR A 392 15.78 25.41 23.71
C THR A 392 15.03 25.81 22.44
N MET A 393 13.73 25.95 22.55
CA MET A 393 12.85 26.35 21.45
C MET A 393 13.24 27.73 20.90
N SER A 394 13.24 27.87 19.58
CA SER A 394 13.59 29.11 18.88
C SER A 394 12.39 30.05 18.72
N SER A 395 12.64 31.36 18.68
CA SER A 395 11.65 32.38 18.32
C SER A 395 11.44 32.49 16.81
N GLY A 396 10.29 33.05 16.39
CA GLY A 396 9.95 33.29 14.99
C GLY A 396 10.36 34.66 14.48
N SER A 397 10.23 34.86 13.17
CA SER A 397 10.42 36.14 12.49
C SER A 397 9.36 37.18 12.86
N LEU A 398 8.09 36.75 12.99
CA LEU A 398 6.97 37.63 13.35
C LEU A 398 6.51 37.46 14.80
N SER A 399 6.70 36.28 15.38
CA SER A 399 6.32 35.97 16.76
C SER A 399 7.54 36.09 17.67
N THR A 400 7.60 37.18 18.45
CA THR A 400 8.77 37.55 19.27
C THR A 400 8.84 36.84 20.62
N GLU A 401 7.75 36.24 21.10
CA GLU A 401 7.81 35.43 22.32
C GLU A 401 8.49 34.10 21.99
N PRO A 402 9.62 33.75 22.62
CA PRO A 402 9.99 32.35 22.73
C PRO A 402 8.83 31.67 23.43
N ALA A 403 8.36 30.61 22.81
CA ALA A 403 7.18 29.96 23.27
C ALA A 403 7.39 29.44 24.71
N GLU A 404 6.56 29.88 25.67
CA GLU A 404 6.71 29.48 27.10
C GLU A 404 7.02 27.98 27.26
N PRO A 405 8.03 27.61 28.08
CA PRO A 405 8.56 26.25 28.18
C PRO A 405 7.59 25.23 28.77
#